data_AF-A0A4S2A6X3-F1
#
_entry.id   AF-A0A4S2A6X3-F1
#
_cell.length_a   1.000
_cell.length_b   1.000
_cell.length_c   1.000
_cell.angle_alpha   90.00
_cell.angle_beta   90.00
_cell.angle_gamma   90.00
#
_symmetry.space_group_name_H-M   'P 1'
#
loop_
_entity.id
_entity.type
_entity.pdbx_description
1 polymer ?
#
loop_
_entity_poly.entity_id
_entity_poly.type
_entity_poly.pdbx_seq_one_letter_code
_entity_poly.pdbx_strand_id
1 'polypeptide(L)'
;MREDVLEASVVMAKCRTSHQPYGIRIEKRRNNTWYCTWAFKLSEKSAGNEGYGSTMISGRVDVDPEYPGCPYCGGNGWVSCGHCNKLTCYNGEGDSFTCAWCGNSGKLQSAETFDLSGGGY
;
A
#
# COMPACT_ATOMS: atom_id res chain seq x y z
N MET A 1 -14.84 -4.55 19.21
CA MET A 1 -14.35 -5.31 18.04
C MET A 1 -15.15 -4.83 16.84
N ARG A 2 -14.52 -4.46 15.72
CA ARG A 2 -15.25 -4.11 14.49
C ARG A 2 -15.79 -5.41 13.88
N GLU A 3 -17.10 -5.59 13.89
CA GLU A 3 -17.80 -6.83 13.49
C GLU A 3 -17.88 -7.01 11.95
N ASP A 4 -17.34 -6.04 11.21
CA ASP A 4 -17.40 -5.90 9.76
C ASP A 4 -16.15 -6.39 9.00
N VAL A 5 -15.06 -6.73 9.69
CA VAL A 5 -13.81 -7.23 9.07
C VAL A 5 -13.90 -8.73 8.83
N LEU A 6 -13.80 -9.14 7.56
CA LEU A 6 -13.74 -10.55 7.13
C LEU A 6 -12.31 -11.09 7.16
N GLU A 7 -11.38 -10.31 6.62
CA GLU A 7 -9.98 -10.70 6.49
C GLU A 7 -9.09 -9.48 6.71
N ALA A 8 -7.91 -9.72 7.26
CA ALA A 8 -6.89 -8.70 7.42
C ALA A 8 -5.60 -9.20 6.78
N SER A 9 -4.88 -8.28 6.14
CA SER A 9 -3.62 -8.53 5.47
C SER A 9 -2.72 -7.32 5.64
N VAL A 10 -1.46 -7.47 5.29
CA VAL A 10 -0.50 -6.36 5.28
C VAL A 10 0.12 -6.30 3.89
N VAL A 11 0.06 -5.13 3.28
CA VAL A 11 0.76 -4.84 2.03
C VAL A 11 1.96 -3.96 2.33
N MET A 12 3.04 -4.15 1.57
CA MET A 12 4.23 -3.34 1.71
C MET A 12 4.20 -2.16 0.75
N ALA A 13 4.56 -0.98 1.26
CA ALA A 13 4.85 0.18 0.45
C ALA A 13 6.19 0.80 0.84
N LYS A 14 6.75 1.66 -0.03
CA LYS A 14 8.00 2.39 0.24
C LYS A 14 7.78 3.88 0.19
N CYS A 15 8.33 4.61 1.17
CA CYS A 15 8.17 6.05 1.24
C CYS A 15 8.91 6.73 0.09
N ARG A 16 8.25 7.66 -0.62
CA ARG A 16 8.88 8.45 -1.69
C ARG A 16 9.96 9.41 -1.19
N THR A 17 9.92 9.81 0.08
CA THR A 17 10.82 10.81 0.66
C THR A 17 11.98 10.14 1.40
N SER A 18 11.69 9.23 2.34
CA SER A 18 12.73 8.56 3.14
C SER A 18 13.30 7.33 2.45
N HIS A 19 12.66 6.83 1.39
CA HIS A 19 13.02 5.57 0.72
C HIS A 19 13.01 4.36 1.67
N GLN A 20 12.31 4.46 2.81
CA GLN A 20 12.18 3.36 3.75
C GLN A 20 10.87 2.58 3.51
N PRO A 21 10.89 1.24 3.61
CA PRO A 21 9.69 0.43 3.50
C PRO A 21 8.82 0.57 4.76
N TYR A 22 7.51 0.44 4.57
CA TYR A 22 6.51 0.42 5.62
C TYR A 22 5.40 -0.57 5.26
N GLY A 23 4.77 -1.12 6.29
CA GLY A 23 3.61 -1.99 6.16
C GLY A 23 2.34 -1.16 6.25
N ILE A 24 1.38 -1.46 5.40
CA ILE A 24 0.01 -0.94 5.45
C ILE A 24 -0.88 -2.13 5.80
N ARG A 25 -1.54 -2.05 6.96
CA ARG A 25 -2.58 -3.01 7.31
C ARG A 25 -3.82 -2.68 6.50
N ILE A 26 -4.32 -3.70 5.81
CA ILE A 26 -5.47 -3.63 4.94
C ILE A 26 -6.48 -4.67 5.36
N GLU A 27 -7.75 -4.28 5.46
CA GLU A 27 -8.81 -5.11 6.02
C GLU A 27 -9.95 -5.21 5.03
N LYS A 28 -10.28 -6.44 4.62
CA LYS A 28 -11.44 -6.74 3.79
C LYS A 28 -12.68 -6.67 4.65
N ARG A 29 -13.60 -5.76 4.31
CA ARG A 29 -14.90 -5.67 4.98
C ARG A 29 -15.96 -6.52 4.27
N ARG A 30 -17.10 -6.74 4.94
CA ARG A 30 -18.27 -7.45 4.37
C ARG A 30 -18.79 -6.90 3.04
N ASN A 31 -18.51 -5.64 2.72
CA ASN A 31 -18.84 -5.03 1.43
C ASN A 31 -17.88 -5.43 0.29
N ASN A 32 -16.97 -6.37 0.52
CA ASN A 32 -15.96 -6.83 -0.43
C ASN A 32 -14.96 -5.73 -0.86
N THR A 33 -14.88 -4.64 -0.10
CA THR A 33 -13.90 -3.57 -0.26
C THR A 33 -12.79 -3.75 0.78
N TRP A 34 -11.57 -3.52 0.35
CA TRP A 34 -10.39 -3.50 1.21
C TRP A 34 -10.16 -2.09 1.73
N TYR A 35 -10.00 -1.95 3.04
CA TYR A 35 -9.74 -0.66 3.68
C TYR A 35 -8.34 -0.64 4.28
N CYS A 36 -7.53 0.34 3.87
CA CYS A 36 -6.26 0.62 4.55
C CYS A 36 -6.58 1.26 5.91
N THR A 37 -6.34 0.55 7.01
CA THR A 37 -6.73 1.01 8.37
C THR A 37 -5.55 1.44 9.22
N TRP A 38 -4.33 0.99 8.91
CA TRP A 38 -3.15 1.35 9.69
C TRP A 38 -1.87 1.32 8.87
N ALA A 39 -0.86 2.09 9.27
CA ALA A 39 0.49 2.03 8.71
C ALA A 39 1.55 1.96 9.80
N PHE A 40 2.61 1.19 9.57
CA PHE A 40 3.71 1.02 10.52
C PHE A 40 5.06 0.87 9.83
N LYS A 41 6.12 1.30 10.50
CA LYS A 41 7.49 1.19 9.99
C LYS A 41 7.86 -0.29 9.89
N LEU A 42 8.37 -0.71 8.73
CA LEU A 42 8.72 -2.09 8.46
C LEU A 42 10.19 -2.15 8.02
N SER A 43 10.90 -3.20 8.39
CA SER A 43 12.24 -3.46 7.86
C SER A 43 12.15 -4.47 6.71
N GLU A 44 13.03 -4.37 5.70
CA GLU A 44 13.06 -5.33 4.57
C GLU A 44 13.19 -6.79 5.06
N LYS A 45 13.93 -6.99 6.16
CA LYS A 45 14.12 -8.30 6.80
C LYS A 45 12.82 -8.85 7.41
N SER A 46 12.02 -8.00 8.07
CA SER A 46 10.72 -8.39 8.63
C SER A 46 9.73 -8.79 7.54
N ALA A 47 9.75 -8.05 6.43
CA ALA A 47 8.86 -8.34 5.32
C ALA A 47 9.17 -9.64 4.58
N GLY A 48 10.46 -9.94 4.40
CA GLY A 48 10.94 -11.23 3.89
C GLY A 48 10.44 -12.41 4.71
N ASN A 49 10.45 -12.24 6.04
CA ASN A 49 10.08 -13.29 6.98
C ASN A 49 8.56 -13.48 7.14
N GLU A 50 7.78 -12.40 7.00
CA GLU A 50 6.33 -12.44 7.30
C GLU A 50 5.47 -12.76 6.08
N GLY A 51 6.06 -12.96 4.89
CA GLY A 51 5.32 -13.37 3.69
C GLY A 51 4.43 -12.27 3.10
N TYR A 52 4.56 -11.04 3.59
CA TYR A 52 3.83 -9.87 3.09
C TYR A 52 4.08 -9.55 1.61
N GLY A 53 5.14 -10.13 1.04
CA GLY A 53 5.46 -10.13 -0.39
C GLY A 53 4.47 -10.93 -1.26
N SER A 54 3.74 -11.88 -0.67
CA SER A 54 2.99 -12.90 -1.41
C SER A 54 1.48 -12.71 -1.36
N THR A 55 0.98 -11.78 -0.55
CA THR A 55 -0.46 -11.52 -0.45
C THR A 55 -0.94 -10.76 -1.67
N MET A 56 -1.84 -11.38 -2.44
CA MET A 56 -2.52 -10.73 -3.57
C MET A 56 -3.86 -10.19 -3.09
N ILE A 57 -3.98 -8.87 -3.07
CA ILE A 57 -5.23 -8.16 -2.79
C ILE A 57 -5.81 -7.75 -4.13
N SER A 58 -6.88 -8.40 -4.56
CA SER A 58 -7.63 -7.98 -5.74
C SER A 58 -8.97 -7.39 -5.33
N GLY A 59 -9.29 -6.21 -5.83
CA GLY A 59 -10.61 -5.61 -5.69
C GLY A 59 -10.57 -4.10 -5.51
N ARG A 60 -11.68 -3.56 -5.01
CA ARG A 60 -11.76 -2.15 -4.62
C ARG A 60 -10.96 -1.93 -3.36
N VAL A 61 -10.07 -0.95 -3.37
CA VAL A 61 -9.28 -0.55 -2.21
C VAL A 61 -9.59 0.90 -1.90
N ASP A 62 -10.01 1.15 -0.68
CA ASP A 62 -10.28 2.47 -0.14
C ASP A 62 -9.37 2.73 1.07
N VAL A 63 -9.13 4.00 1.36
CA VAL A 63 -8.37 4.42 2.54
C VAL A 63 -9.36 4.73 3.65
N ASP A 64 -9.17 4.15 4.84
CA ASP A 64 -10.02 4.46 5.98
C ASP A 64 -9.75 5.91 6.44
N PRO A 65 -10.77 6.69 6.83
CA PRO A 65 -10.57 8.07 7.29
C PRO A 65 -9.67 8.18 8.53
N GLU A 66 -9.53 7.12 9.32
CA GLU A 66 -8.61 7.07 10.48
C GLU A 66 -7.20 6.60 10.09
N TYR A 67 -6.95 6.33 8.81
CA TYR A 67 -5.63 5.94 8.34
C TYR A 67 -4.62 7.07 8.59
N PRO A 68 -3.57 6.83 9.41
CA PRO A 68 -2.64 7.89 9.80
C PRO A 68 -1.73 8.36 8.66
N GLY A 69 -1.77 7.70 7.50
CA GLY A 69 -0.83 7.94 6.42
C GLY A 69 0.51 7.24 6.62
N CYS A 70 1.43 7.48 5.70
CA CYS A 70 2.78 6.95 5.73
C CYS A 70 3.52 7.40 7.00
N PRO A 71 4.11 6.49 7.78
CA PRO A 71 4.75 6.80 9.08
C PRO A 71 6.06 7.60 8.95
N TYR A 72 6.45 7.94 7.72
CA TYR A 72 7.67 8.70 7.41
C TYR A 72 7.37 10.11 6.90
N CYS A 73 6.48 10.25 5.93
CA CYS A 73 6.17 11.54 5.30
C CYS A 73 4.72 12.01 5.51
N GLY A 74 3.86 11.21 6.15
CA GLY A 74 2.44 11.53 6.35
C GLY A 74 1.57 11.39 5.09
N GLY A 75 2.10 10.83 4.00
CA GLY A 75 1.33 10.63 2.77
C GLY A 75 0.09 9.76 3.03
N ASN A 76 -1.08 10.29 2.67
CA ASN A 76 -2.39 9.67 2.89
C ASN A 76 -2.78 8.63 1.84
N GLY A 77 -1.89 8.33 0.88
CA GLY A 77 -2.16 7.37 -0.18
C GLY A 77 -0.93 6.59 -0.64
N TRP A 78 -1.14 5.78 -1.65
CA TRP A 78 -0.12 4.95 -2.28
C TRP A 78 -0.45 4.76 -3.76
N VAL A 79 0.55 4.34 -4.52
CA VAL A 79 0.45 4.12 -5.96
C VAL A 79 1.11 2.78 -6.27
N SER A 80 0.38 1.92 -6.97
CA SER A 80 0.91 0.66 -7.51
C SER A 80 1.73 0.93 -8.76
N CYS A 81 3.01 0.57 -8.75
CA CYS A 81 3.84 0.70 -9.94
C CYS A 81 3.56 -0.45 -10.90
N GLY A 82 3.03 -0.19 -12.10
CA GLY A 82 2.77 -1.23 -13.11
C GLY A 82 4.01 -1.94 -13.68
N HIS A 83 5.22 -1.46 -13.38
CA HIS A 83 6.47 -2.10 -13.83
C HIS A 83 6.99 -3.16 -12.84
N CYS A 84 6.95 -2.88 -11.54
CA CYS A 84 7.44 -3.79 -10.51
C CYS A 84 6.32 -4.38 -9.63
N ASN A 85 5.08 -3.94 -9.82
CA ASN A 85 3.89 -4.28 -9.02
C ASN A 85 4.05 -4.02 -7.51
N LYS A 86 4.98 -3.13 -7.12
CA LYS A 86 5.19 -2.70 -5.73
C LYS A 86 4.53 -1.35 -5.47
N LEU A 87 4.11 -1.13 -4.22
CA LEU A 87 3.46 0.10 -3.81
C LEU A 87 4.48 1.17 -3.41
N THR A 88 4.24 2.39 -3.86
CA THR A 88 5.02 3.57 -3.46
C THR A 88 4.10 4.57 -2.78
N CYS A 89 4.56 5.16 -1.68
CA CYS A 89 3.84 6.21 -0.97
C CYS A 89 3.54 7.38 -1.89
N TYR A 90 2.31 7.88 -1.81
CA TYR A 90 1.86 9.03 -2.54
C TYR A 90 1.09 9.96 -1.61
N ASN A 91 1.29 11.27 -1.76
CA ASN A 91 0.73 12.29 -0.88
C ASN A 91 -0.40 13.09 -1.56
N GLY A 92 -0.90 12.64 -2.71
CA GLY A 92 -1.95 13.37 -3.43
C GLY A 92 -1.45 14.57 -4.25
N GLU A 93 -0.16 14.88 -4.21
CA GLU A 93 0.40 16.03 -4.92
C GLU A 93 1.03 15.66 -6.27
N GLY A 94 0.36 16.10 -7.35
CA GLY A 94 0.82 16.02 -8.73
C GLY A 94 0.16 14.93 -9.58
N ASP A 95 0.36 14.94 -10.89
CA ASP A 95 -0.11 13.86 -11.78
C ASP A 95 0.98 12.82 -12.06
N SER A 96 2.14 12.94 -11.40
CA SER A 96 3.31 12.11 -11.65
C SER A 96 3.82 11.47 -10.38
N PHE A 97 4.21 10.21 -10.47
CA PHE A 97 4.85 9.49 -9.39
C PHE A 97 6.16 8.87 -9.87
N THR A 98 7.11 8.72 -8.94
CA THR A 98 8.33 7.97 -9.15
C THR A 98 8.36 6.83 -8.16
N CYS A 99 8.50 5.61 -8.67
CA CYS A 99 8.56 4.40 -7.88
C CYS A 99 9.85 4.37 -7.06
N ALA A 100 9.74 4.33 -5.74
CA ALA A 100 10.90 4.26 -4.83
C ALA A 100 11.60 2.88 -4.84
N TRP A 101 11.03 1.90 -5.55
CA TRP A 101 11.58 0.55 -5.70
C TRP A 101 12.49 0.42 -6.92
N CYS A 102 11.96 0.67 -8.12
CA CYS A 102 12.69 0.52 -9.37
C CYS A 102 13.15 1.83 -10.01
N GLY A 103 12.76 2.99 -9.46
CA GLY A 103 13.04 4.30 -10.05
C GLY A 103 12.16 4.67 -11.24
N ASN A 104 11.22 3.80 -11.65
CA ASN A 104 10.33 4.10 -12.77
C ASN A 104 9.43 5.29 -12.45
N SER A 105 9.33 6.23 -13.38
CA SER A 105 8.47 7.41 -13.25
C SER A 105 7.34 7.35 -14.26
N GLY A 106 6.14 7.76 -13.86
CA GLY A 106 4.97 7.71 -14.72
C GLY A 106 3.88 8.68 -14.31
N LYS A 107 2.88 8.84 -15.17
CA LYS A 107 1.66 9.57 -14.83
C LYS A 107 0.72 8.67 -14.04
N LEU A 108 0.03 9.26 -13.07
CA LEU A 108 -0.99 8.60 -12.28
C LEU A 108 -2.23 8.38 -13.14
N GLN A 109 -2.80 7.19 -13.02
CA GLN A 109 -4.11 6.89 -13.56
C GLN A 109 -5.00 6.44 -12.40
N SER A 110 -6.18 7.05 -12.32
CA SER A 110 -7.21 6.64 -11.37
C SER A 110 -7.80 5.32 -11.83
N ALA A 111 -7.77 4.30 -10.97
CA ALA A 111 -8.45 3.04 -11.20
C ALA A 111 -9.46 2.81 -10.06
N GLU A 112 -10.61 2.21 -10.37
CA GLU A 112 -11.62 1.86 -9.37
C GLU A 112 -11.33 0.52 -8.68
N THR A 113 -10.50 -0.30 -9.33
CA THR A 113 -10.06 -1.61 -8.85
C THR A 113 -8.55 -1.71 -8.95
N PHE A 114 -7.94 -2.29 -7.92
CA PHE A 114 -6.51 -2.50 -7.85
C PHE A 114 -6.20 -3.97 -7.59
N ASP A 115 -5.20 -4.48 -8.31
CA ASP A 115 -4.54 -5.76 -8.03
C ASP A 115 -3.23 -5.45 -7.31
N LEU A 116 -3.26 -5.44 -5.98
CA LEU A 116 -2.08 -5.23 -5.15
C LEU A 116 -1.43 -6.58 -4.90
N SER A 117 -0.39 -6.88 -5.64
CA SER A 117 0.53 -7.92 -5.24
C SER A 117 1.42 -7.38 -4.12
N GLY A 118 1.62 -8.15 -3.04
CA GLY A 118 2.54 -7.85 -1.95
C GLY A 118 3.99 -7.59 -2.39
N GLY A 119 4.32 -7.82 -3.66
CA GLY A 119 5.60 -7.48 -4.24
C GLY A 119 6.68 -8.45 -3.76
N GLY A 120 6.72 -9.63 -4.38
CA GLY A 120 7.78 -10.62 -4.18
C GLY A 120 9.15 -9.97 -4.26
N TYR A 121 10.02 -10.37 -3.33
CA TYR A 121 11.32 -9.79 -2.99
C TYR A 121 12.17 -9.50 -4.23
#